data_AF-A0A357CY44-F1
#
_entry.id   AF-A0A357CY44-F1
#
_cell.length_a   1.000
_cell.length_b   1.000
_cell.length_c   1.000
_cell.angle_alpha   90.00
_cell.angle_beta   90.00
_cell.angle_gamma   90.00
#
_symmetry.space_group_name_H-M   'P 1'
#
loop_
_entity.id
_entity.type
_entity.pdbx_description
1 polymer ?
#
loop_
_entity_poly.entity_id
_entity_poly.type
_entity_poly.pdbx_seq_one_letter_code
_entity_poly.pdbx_strand_id
1 'polypeptide(L)'
;MARPIKSGVDYFPHDTDSASRKTLFTLESKFGNDGYAFWFKLLEILGTQEGLYYDCGNPAGWLFLVAKTRVDEVTATEILNILSQIGAIDAELWECKIVWIQNFVDRLKPLYDKRVAKIPDKPSYRSENPVASDVIGEISTQSKVK
;
A
#
# COMPACT_ATOMS: atom_id res chain seq x y z
N MET A 1 -20.47 23.51 -17.09
CA MET A 1 -19.25 22.68 -17.03
C MET A 1 -19.34 21.80 -15.79
N ALA A 2 -19.21 20.49 -15.91
CA ALA A 2 -19.17 19.60 -14.74
C ALA A 2 -17.82 19.79 -14.03
N ARG A 3 -17.83 19.93 -12.70
CA ARG A 3 -16.61 20.01 -11.90
C ARG A 3 -15.83 18.70 -12.08
N PRO A 4 -14.53 18.73 -12.42
CA PRO A 4 -13.71 17.52 -12.47
C PRO A 4 -13.82 16.77 -11.15
N ILE A 5 -13.95 15.44 -11.21
CA ILE A 5 -13.94 14.60 -10.03
C ILE A 5 -12.57 14.75 -9.38
N LYS A 6 -12.56 15.17 -8.12
CA LYS A 6 -11.32 15.41 -7.38
C LYS A 6 -10.69 14.08 -7.00
N SER A 7 -9.45 13.86 -7.44
CA SER A 7 -8.64 12.72 -6.98
C SER A 7 -8.17 12.93 -5.54
N GLY A 8 -8.08 11.83 -4.78
CA GLY A 8 -7.64 11.85 -3.39
C GLY A 8 -8.55 12.59 -2.42
N VAL A 9 -8.01 12.96 -1.25
CA VAL A 9 -8.69 13.63 -0.14
C VAL A 9 -7.91 14.86 0.31
N ASP A 10 -8.63 15.93 0.68
CA ASP A 10 -8.03 17.18 1.16
C ASP A 10 -7.63 17.15 2.63
N TYR A 11 -8.27 16.27 3.38
CA TYR A 11 -8.06 16.11 4.80
C TYR A 11 -8.30 14.65 5.17
N PHE A 12 -7.64 14.22 6.23
CA PHE A 12 -7.94 12.98 6.92
C PHE A 12 -7.95 13.27 8.43
N PRO A 13 -8.76 12.54 9.22
CA PRO A 13 -8.80 12.76 10.66
C PRO A 13 -7.44 12.38 11.29
N HIS A 14 -6.99 13.19 12.24
CA HIS A 14 -5.89 12.88 13.15
C HIS A 14 -6.49 12.69 14.55
N ASP A 15 -6.41 11.48 15.09
CA ASP A 15 -7.05 11.17 16.36
C ASP A 15 -6.16 11.61 17.52
N THR A 16 -6.74 12.12 18.60
CA THR A 16 -6.00 12.66 19.75
C THR A 16 -5.17 11.59 20.48
N ASP A 17 -5.57 10.32 20.37
CA ASP A 17 -4.87 9.16 20.94
C ASP A 17 -3.89 8.52 19.96
N SER A 18 -3.64 9.12 18.78
CA SER A 18 -2.83 8.49 17.72
C SER A 18 -1.45 8.06 18.23
N ALA A 19 -0.75 8.92 18.99
CA ALA A 19 0.57 8.61 19.55
C ALA A 19 0.55 7.43 20.55
N SER A 20 -0.60 7.19 21.19
CA SER A 20 -0.79 6.08 22.15
C SER A 20 -1.04 4.73 21.47
N ARG A 21 -1.31 4.72 20.16
CA ARG A 21 -1.60 3.50 19.42
C ARG A 21 -0.33 2.73 19.11
N LYS A 22 -0.47 1.40 19.03
CA LYS A 22 0.63 0.45 18.79
C LYS A 22 1.57 0.88 17.65
N THR A 23 1.03 1.35 16.52
CA THR A 23 1.82 1.79 15.36
C THR A 23 2.75 2.94 15.69
N LEU A 24 2.22 4.07 16.15
CA LEU A 24 3.01 5.26 16.44
C LEU A 24 3.92 5.05 17.65
N PHE A 25 3.42 4.40 18.71
CA PHE A 25 4.25 4.04 19.86
C PHE A 25 5.48 3.21 19.44
N THR A 26 5.31 2.24 18.55
CA THR A 26 6.42 1.40 18.04
C THR A 26 7.41 2.22 17.22
N LEU A 27 6.91 3.09 16.33
CA LEU A 27 7.76 3.92 15.47
C LEU A 27 8.51 4.98 16.28
N GLU A 28 7.83 5.70 17.17
CA GLU A 28 8.45 6.69 18.05
C GLU A 28 9.50 6.06 18.97
N SER A 29 9.22 4.87 19.51
CA SER A 29 10.19 4.17 20.36
C SER A 29 11.48 3.78 19.64
N LYS A 30 11.42 3.54 18.32
CA LYS A 30 12.58 3.10 17.51
C LYS A 30 13.28 4.23 16.77
N PHE A 31 12.53 5.21 16.29
CA PHE A 31 13.00 6.25 15.37
C PHE A 31 12.73 7.66 15.89
N GLY A 32 12.19 7.81 17.10
CA GLY A 32 11.83 9.11 17.66
C GLY A 32 10.83 9.87 16.78
N ASN A 33 11.06 11.17 16.66
CA ASN A 33 10.20 12.07 15.89
C ASN A 33 10.14 11.72 14.40
N ASP A 34 11.20 11.09 13.86
CA ASP A 34 11.21 10.68 12.45
C ASP A 34 10.18 9.58 12.19
N GLY A 35 10.03 8.63 13.12
CA GLY A 35 8.98 7.61 13.05
C GLY A 35 7.57 8.20 13.04
N TYR A 36 7.32 9.18 13.92
CA TYR A 36 6.04 9.90 13.97
C TYR A 36 5.77 10.68 12.67
N ALA A 37 6.74 11.49 12.25
CA ALA A 37 6.63 12.32 11.06
C ALA A 37 6.48 11.46 9.79
N PHE A 38 7.22 10.35 9.69
CA PHE A 38 7.14 9.41 8.58
C PHE A 38 5.72 8.86 8.43
N TRP A 39 5.11 8.39 9.52
CA TRP A 39 3.75 7.82 9.47
C TRP A 39 2.73 8.81 8.90
N PHE A 40 2.68 10.04 9.42
CA PHE A 40 1.71 11.02 8.94
C PHE A 40 2.00 11.52 7.53
N LYS A 41 3.27 11.72 7.18
CA LYS A 41 3.65 12.08 5.81
C LYS A 41 3.34 10.98 4.81
N LEU A 42 3.44 9.71 5.22
CA LEU A 42 2.99 8.58 4.42
C LEU A 42 1.47 8.65 4.20
N LEU A 43 0.68 8.86 5.25
CA LEU A 43 -0.78 9.05 5.13
C LEU A 43 -1.16 10.23 4.23
N GLU A 44 -0.43 11.35 4.29
CA GLU A 44 -0.62 12.47 3.37
C GLU A 44 -0.37 12.08 1.91
N ILE A 45 0.68 11.28 1.64
CA ILE A 45 0.98 10.79 0.29
C ILE A 45 -0.14 9.90 -0.21
N LEU A 46 -0.57 8.91 0.59
CA LEU A 46 -1.67 8.01 0.23
C LEU A 46 -2.95 8.80 -0.01
N GLY A 47 -3.23 9.80 0.84
CA GLY A 47 -4.41 10.65 0.73
C GLY A 47 -4.48 11.45 -0.57
N THR A 48 -3.35 11.80 -1.18
CA THR A 48 -3.35 12.48 -2.49
C THR A 48 -3.49 11.54 -3.67
N GLN A 49 -3.31 10.23 -3.47
CA GLN A 49 -3.46 9.24 -4.54
C GLN A 49 -4.93 8.89 -4.77
N GLU A 50 -5.32 8.76 -6.04
CA GLU A 50 -6.67 8.33 -6.39
C GLU A 50 -6.99 6.92 -5.85
N GLY A 51 -6.01 6.02 -5.91
CA GLY A 51 -6.15 4.63 -5.47
C GLY A 51 -5.87 4.38 -3.98
N LEU A 52 -5.51 5.41 -3.18
CA LEU A 52 -5.12 5.26 -1.76
C LEU A 52 -4.00 4.24 -1.48
N TYR A 53 -3.25 3.86 -2.50
CA TYR A 53 -2.02 3.08 -2.39
C TYR A 53 -0.84 3.91 -2.87
N TYR A 54 0.37 3.50 -2.50
CA TYR A 54 1.59 4.13 -2.99
C TYR A 54 2.58 3.09 -3.52
N ASP A 55 3.11 3.32 -4.72
CA ASP A 55 4.08 2.44 -5.37
C ASP A 55 5.51 2.91 -5.06
N CYS A 56 6.19 2.17 -4.18
CA CYS A 56 7.60 2.36 -3.85
C CYS A 56 8.53 1.57 -4.77
N GLY A 57 8.01 0.71 -5.66
CA GLY A 57 8.80 -0.04 -6.64
C GLY A 57 9.28 0.86 -7.78
N ASN A 58 8.54 1.94 -8.07
CA ASN A 58 8.99 2.99 -8.99
C ASN A 58 10.12 3.84 -8.35
N PRO A 59 11.31 3.95 -8.97
CA PRO A 59 12.42 4.75 -8.43
C PRO A 59 12.07 6.21 -8.14
N ALA A 60 11.25 6.85 -8.98
CA ALA A 60 10.83 8.23 -8.75
C ALA A 60 9.87 8.35 -7.55
N GLY A 61 9.01 7.36 -7.36
CA GLY A 61 8.14 7.28 -6.18
C GLY A 61 8.96 7.08 -4.91
N TRP A 62 9.90 6.14 -4.93
CA TRP A 62 10.81 5.90 -3.81
C TRP A 62 11.55 7.18 -3.38
N LEU A 63 12.20 7.87 -4.33
CA LEU A 63 12.91 9.12 -4.04
C LEU A 63 11.99 10.20 -3.48
N PHE A 64 10.76 10.32 -4.00
CA PHE A 64 9.80 11.28 -3.48
C PHE A 64 9.37 10.97 -2.04
N LEU A 65 9.11 9.70 -1.72
CA LEU A 65 8.76 9.28 -0.35
C LEU A 65 9.86 9.63 0.63
N VAL A 66 11.11 9.25 0.32
CA VAL A 66 12.30 9.51 1.14
C VAL A 66 12.49 11.01 1.34
N ALA A 67 12.43 11.80 0.25
CA ALA A 67 12.57 13.26 0.33
C ALA A 67 11.44 13.93 1.13
N LYS A 68 10.18 13.49 0.95
CA LYS A 68 9.02 14.05 1.66
C LYS A 68 9.08 13.74 3.15
N THR A 69 9.50 12.53 3.51
CA THR A 69 9.64 12.04 4.89
C THR A 69 10.86 12.58 5.61
N ARG A 70 11.88 13.05 4.88
CA ARG A 70 13.14 13.61 5.39
C ARG A 70 14.01 12.63 6.18
N VAL A 71 13.85 11.34 5.89
CA VAL A 71 14.77 10.30 6.36
C VAL A 71 15.64 9.82 5.20
N ASP A 72 16.69 9.06 5.48
CA ASP A 72 17.46 8.37 4.45
C ASP A 72 16.77 7.07 3.99
N GLU A 73 17.26 6.48 2.91
CA GLU A 73 16.68 5.27 2.30
C GLU A 73 16.71 4.04 3.21
N VAL A 74 17.74 3.91 4.06
CA VAL A 74 17.88 2.79 4.99
C VAL A 74 16.80 2.92 6.06
N THR A 75 16.71 4.08 6.70
CA THR A 75 15.69 4.38 7.70
C THR A 75 14.26 4.22 7.14
N ALA A 76 13.99 4.73 5.93
CA ALA A 76 12.69 4.56 5.27
C ALA A 76 12.32 3.08 5.07
N THR A 77 13.30 2.27 4.63
CA THR A 77 13.11 0.83 4.42
C THR A 77 12.83 0.11 5.73
N GLU A 78 13.58 0.43 6.79
CA GLU A 78 13.38 -0.14 8.13
C GLU A 78 12.00 0.20 8.70
N ILE A 79 11.56 1.45 8.58
CA ILE A 79 10.24 1.88 9.03
C ILE A 79 9.14 1.10 8.29
N LEU A 80 9.21 1.00 6.97
CA LEU A 80 8.20 0.28 6.17
C LEU A 80 8.19 -1.22 6.49
N ASN A 81 9.35 -1.83 6.71
CA ASN A 81 9.45 -3.22 7.15
C ASN A 81 8.76 -3.44 8.51
N ILE A 82 8.98 -2.55 9.49
CA ILE A 82 8.31 -2.64 10.79
C ILE A 82 6.80 -2.43 10.65
N LEU A 83 6.37 -1.46 9.84
CA LEU A 83 4.96 -1.21 9.56
C LEU A 83 4.28 -2.47 8.99
N SER A 84 4.96 -3.19 8.09
CA SER A 84 4.48 -4.47 7.55
C SER A 84 4.41 -5.54 8.64
N GLN A 85 5.48 -5.69 9.43
CA GLN A 85 5.54 -6.67 10.53
C GLN A 85 4.47 -6.49 11.60
N ILE A 86 4.12 -5.25 11.94
CA ILE A 86 3.07 -4.97 12.95
C ILE A 86 1.66 -4.95 12.37
N GLY A 87 1.51 -5.17 11.05
CA GLY A 87 0.23 -5.19 10.34
C GLY A 87 -0.39 -3.79 10.13
N ALA A 88 0.42 -2.73 10.17
CA ALA A 88 -0.04 -1.37 9.91
C ALA A 88 -0.13 -1.06 8.40
N ILE A 89 0.74 -1.68 7.60
CA ILE A 89 0.61 -1.76 6.13
C ILE A 89 0.41 -3.23 5.73
N ASP A 90 -0.19 -3.45 4.57
CA ASP A 90 -0.41 -4.78 4.03
C ASP A 90 0.90 -5.49 3.67
N ALA A 91 1.16 -6.65 4.28
CA ALA A 91 2.42 -7.36 4.15
C ALA A 91 2.64 -7.92 2.73
N GLU A 92 1.59 -8.52 2.15
CA GLU A 92 1.65 -9.12 0.81
C GLU A 92 1.94 -8.06 -0.26
N LEU A 93 1.30 -6.90 -0.17
CA LEU A 93 1.56 -5.79 -1.08
C LEU A 93 2.94 -5.17 -0.86
N TRP A 94 3.43 -5.14 0.39
CA TRP A 94 4.76 -4.63 0.67
C TRP A 94 5.88 -5.48 0.07
N GLU A 95 5.68 -6.80 -0.10
CA GLU A 95 6.61 -7.65 -0.85
C GLU A 95 6.79 -7.15 -2.29
N CYS A 96 5.72 -6.62 -2.88
CA CYS A 96 5.71 -5.98 -4.20
C CYS A 96 6.09 -4.49 -4.16
N LYS A 97 6.57 -3.98 -3.01
CA LYS A 97 6.86 -2.56 -2.75
C LYS A 97 5.65 -1.62 -2.91
N ILE A 98 4.45 -2.14 -2.69
CA ILE A 98 3.22 -1.36 -2.67
C ILE A 98 2.80 -1.13 -1.22
N VAL A 99 2.57 0.13 -0.86
CA VAL A 99 2.01 0.49 0.45
C VAL A 99 0.50 0.59 0.36
N TRP A 100 -0.19 -0.23 1.14
CA TRP A 100 -1.63 -0.18 1.35
C TRP A 100 -1.95 -0.17 2.85
N ILE A 101 -2.89 0.67 3.27
CA ILE A 101 -3.30 0.81 4.68
C ILE A 101 -4.83 0.67 4.75
N GLN A 102 -5.32 -0.53 5.06
CA GLN A 102 -6.75 -0.80 5.13
C GLN A 102 -7.46 0.11 6.14
N ASN A 103 -6.87 0.30 7.32
CA ASN A 103 -7.40 1.18 8.36
C ASN A 103 -7.56 2.64 7.89
N PHE A 104 -6.72 3.11 6.96
CA PHE A 104 -6.82 4.46 6.42
C PHE A 104 -7.99 4.58 5.46
N VAL A 105 -8.16 3.59 4.58
CA VAL A 105 -9.28 3.47 3.65
C VAL A 105 -10.60 3.42 4.43
N ASP A 106 -10.69 2.58 5.46
CA ASP A 106 -11.90 2.46 6.28
C ASP A 106 -12.29 3.77 6.96
N ARG A 107 -11.31 4.55 7.45
CA ARG A 107 -11.55 5.88 8.03
C ARG A 107 -12.03 6.91 7.01
N LEU A 108 -11.71 6.74 5.74
CA LEU A 108 -12.17 7.61 4.66
C LEU A 108 -13.54 7.19 4.11
N LYS A 109 -14.07 6.00 4.44
CA LYS A 109 -15.37 5.53 3.96
C LYS A 109 -16.52 6.54 4.11
N PRO A 110 -16.73 7.20 5.28
CA PRO A 110 -17.78 8.20 5.42
C PRO A 110 -17.62 9.43 4.50
N LEU A 111 -16.39 9.74 4.07
CA LEU A 111 -16.11 10.80 3.11
C LEU A 111 -16.49 10.36 1.69
N TYR A 112 -16.18 9.11 1.33
CA TYR A 112 -16.51 8.54 0.01
C TYR A 112 -18.00 8.24 -0.14
N ASP A 113 -18.71 7.89 0.94
CA ASP A 113 -20.17 7.72 0.92
C ASP A 113 -20.91 9.00 0.48
N LYS A 114 -20.29 10.17 0.68
CA LYS A 114 -20.83 11.48 0.23
C LYS A 114 -20.39 11.87 -1.18
N ARG A 115 -19.49 11.10 -1.80
CA ARG A 115 -18.96 11.34 -3.14
C ARG A 115 -19.72 10.46 -4.14
N VAL A 116 -19.72 10.89 -5.39
CA VAL A 116 -20.17 10.05 -6.52
C VAL A 116 -19.15 8.94 -6.82
N ALA A 117 -17.87 9.18 -6.51
CA ALA A 117 -16.79 8.24 -6.74
C ALA A 117 -16.77 7.12 -5.69
N LYS A 118 -16.54 5.88 -6.14
CA LYS A 118 -16.38 4.71 -5.27
C LYS A 118 -15.08 4.82 -4.46
N ILE A 119 -15.10 4.32 -3.23
CA ILE A 119 -13.87 4.13 -2.46
C ILE A 119 -12.95 3.10 -3.18
N PRO A 120 -11.64 3.35 -3.26
CA PRO A 120 -10.71 2.39 -3.84
C PRO A 120 -10.71 1.05 -3.11
N ASP A 121 -10.62 -0.03 -3.89
CA ASP A 121 -10.45 -1.39 -3.37
C ASP A 121 -8.94 -1.71 -3.24
N LYS A 122 -8.59 -2.67 -2.35
CA LYS A 122 -7.21 -3.16 -2.19
C LYS A 122 -6.69 -3.60 -3.57
N PRO A 123 -5.50 -3.14 -4.02
CA PRO A 123 -4.97 -3.53 -5.31
C PRO A 123 -4.68 -5.03 -5.33
N SER A 124 -5.05 -5.71 -6.42
CA SER A 124 -4.69 -7.11 -6.64
C SER A 124 -3.38 -7.17 -7.43
N TYR A 125 -2.30 -7.61 -6.81
CA TYR A 125 -1.08 -7.95 -7.53
C TYR A 125 -1.08 -9.46 -7.79
N ARG A 126 -1.21 -9.87 -9.05
CA ARG A 126 -0.93 -11.26 -9.43
C ARG A 126 0.55 -11.30 -9.77
N SER A 127 1.36 -11.88 -8.88
CA SER A 127 2.65 -12.44 -9.27
C SER A 127 2.35 -13.40 -10.43
N GLU A 128 2.97 -13.21 -11.60
CA GLU A 128 2.83 -14.18 -12.69
C GLU A 128 3.15 -15.57 -12.13
N ASN A 129 2.22 -16.53 -12.29
CA ASN A 129 2.47 -17.93 -11.95
C ASN A 129 3.75 -18.38 -12.69
N PRO A 130 4.63 -19.20 -12.09
CA PRO A 130 5.71 -19.80 -12.83
C PRO A 130 5.10 -20.63 -13.96
N VAL A 131 5.50 -20.30 -15.19
CA VAL A 131 5.09 -21.01 -16.40
C VAL A 131 5.52 -22.47 -16.24
N ALA A 132 4.56 -23.37 -16.03
CA ALA A 132 4.82 -24.79 -16.07
C ALA A 132 5.21 -25.16 -17.51
N SER A 133 6.51 -25.31 -17.73
CA SER A 133 7.09 -25.81 -18.97
C SER A 133 6.65 -27.25 -19.22
N ASP A 134 6.17 -27.47 -20.44
CA ASP A 134 6.08 -28.73 -21.19
C ASP A 134 5.91 -30.06 -20.42
N VAL A 135 4.69 -30.61 -20.48
CA VAL A 135 4.53 -32.07 -20.56
C VAL A 135 4.10 -32.40 -21.98
N ILE A 136 5.08 -32.86 -22.76
CA ILE A 136 4.89 -33.53 -24.04
C ILE A 136 4.01 -34.76 -23.79
N GLY A 137 2.76 -34.68 -24.23
CA GLY A 137 1.85 -35.84 -24.25
C GLY A 137 2.27 -36.80 -25.35
N GLU A 138 2.86 -37.93 -24.95
CA GLU A 138 3.23 -39.04 -25.81
C GLU A 138 2.06 -39.51 -26.69
N ILE A 139 2.36 -39.68 -27.97
CA ILE A 139 1.54 -40.40 -28.93
C ILE A 139 1.53 -41.87 -28.50
N SER A 140 0.36 -42.42 -28.17
CA SER A 140 0.17 -43.87 -28.06
C SER A 140 -0.99 -44.32 -28.94
N THR A 141 -0.61 -44.95 -30.04
CA THR A 141 -1.40 -45.79 -30.94
C THR A 141 -1.88 -47.03 -30.20
N GLN A 142 -3.17 -47.39 -30.31
CA GLN A 142 -3.57 -48.78 -30.57
C GLN A 142 -5.05 -48.93 -31.00
N SER A 143 -5.28 -50.05 -31.68
CA SER A 143 -6.32 -50.35 -32.66
C SER A 143 -7.51 -51.13 -32.09
N LYS A 144 -8.66 -51.01 -32.79
CA LYS A 144 -9.71 -52.03 -33.06
C LYS A 144 -10.63 -52.53 -31.92
N VAL A 145 -11.95 -52.40 -32.09
CA VAL A 145 -12.92 -53.42 -32.60
C VAL A 145 -14.36 -53.03 -32.17
N LYS A 146 -15.24 -52.73 -33.13
CA LYS A 146 -16.45 -53.51 -33.47
C LYS A 146 -17.08 -52.98 -34.75
#